data_AF-A0A4V3BMX3-F1
#
_entry.id   AF-A0A4V3BMX3-F1
#
_cell.length_a   1.000
_cell.length_b   1.000
_cell.length_c   1.000
_cell.angle_alpha   90.00
_cell.angle_beta   90.00
_cell.angle_gamma   90.00
#
_symmetry.space_group_name_H-M   'P 1'
#
loop_
_entity.id
_entity.type
_entity.pdbx_description
1 polymer ?
#
loop_
_entity_poly.entity_id
_entity_poly.type
_entity_poly.pdbx_seq_one_letter_code
_entity_poly.pdbx_strand_id
1 'polypeptide(L)'
;MPNETRRRLAPPPALAQRLAAIPPALLIAAAALQPLTTAAAPAPWYQWRSKLNNQTICAQASPGPGWERERNRGPYTGNRCDRLLPPHKLPAQPPPDRVAPGQGS
;
A
#
# COMPACT_ATOMS: atom_id res chain seq x y z
N MET A 1 -11.88 -7.08 71.63
CA MET A 1 -11.06 -8.31 71.62
C MET A 1 -11.84 -9.38 70.85
N PRO A 2 -11.16 -10.16 70.00
CA PRO A 2 -11.58 -10.61 68.66
C PRO A 2 -12.51 -11.84 68.74
N ASN A 3 -13.25 -12.23 67.69
CA ASN A 3 -12.74 -13.19 66.69
C ASN A 3 -13.82 -13.53 65.64
N GLU A 4 -13.40 -13.49 64.37
CA GLU A 4 -14.04 -14.02 63.16
C GLU A 4 -14.32 -15.53 63.22
N THR A 5 -15.52 -16.01 62.85
CA THR A 5 -15.59 -17.39 62.34
C THR A 5 -16.58 -17.57 61.19
N ARG A 6 -16.03 -17.33 59.99
CA ARG A 6 -16.38 -17.91 58.69
C ARG A 6 -17.41 -19.04 58.68
N ARG A 7 -18.47 -18.86 57.89
CA ARG A 7 -19.20 -19.90 57.13
C ARG A 7 -19.95 -19.20 56.00
N ARG A 8 -19.99 -19.62 54.73
CA ARG A 8 -19.25 -20.57 53.90
C ARG A 8 -19.32 -19.99 52.48
N LEU A 9 -18.32 -20.31 51.66
CA LEU A 9 -18.23 -19.95 50.25
C LEU A 9 -19.33 -20.67 49.44
N ALA A 10 -20.13 -19.92 48.68
CA ALA A 10 -20.86 -20.42 47.53
C ALA A 10 -20.41 -19.59 46.30
N PRO A 11 -20.08 -20.20 45.15
CA PRO A 11 -19.61 -19.46 43.99
C PRO A 11 -20.77 -18.72 43.31
N PRO A 12 -20.68 -17.43 42.97
CA PRO A 12 -21.63 -16.83 42.05
C PRO A 12 -21.44 -17.41 40.63
N PRO A 13 -22.54 -17.70 39.91
CA PRO A 13 -22.55 -18.40 38.62
C PRO A 13 -22.13 -17.47 37.48
N ALA A 14 -20.90 -16.97 37.46
CA ALA A 14 -20.56 -15.83 36.61
C ALA A 14 -19.36 -16.03 35.67
N LEU A 15 -18.70 -17.19 35.66
CA LEU A 15 -17.62 -17.40 34.67
C LEU A 15 -18.14 -17.80 33.28
N ALA A 16 -19.38 -18.26 33.15
CA ALA A 16 -19.95 -18.69 31.87
C ALA A 16 -20.55 -17.55 31.01
N GLN A 17 -20.44 -16.28 31.43
CA GLN A 17 -21.24 -15.19 30.86
C GLN A 17 -20.46 -13.95 30.39
N ARG A 18 -19.15 -14.05 30.16
CA ARG A 18 -18.36 -12.92 29.59
C ARG A 18 -18.34 -12.90 28.05
N LEU A 19 -19.26 -13.59 27.39
CA LEU A 19 -19.55 -13.42 25.96
C LEU A 19 -20.81 -12.56 25.71
N ALA A 20 -21.42 -12.00 26.77
CA ALA A 20 -22.64 -11.21 26.65
C ALA A 20 -22.35 -9.77 26.20
N ALA A 21 -22.74 -9.52 24.94
CA ALA A 21 -23.00 -8.22 24.34
C ALA A 21 -21.78 -7.36 23.99
N ILE A 22 -21.09 -7.73 22.90
CA ILE A 22 -20.47 -6.71 22.06
C ILE A 22 -21.61 -5.83 21.53
N PRO A 23 -21.69 -4.53 21.86
CA PRO A 23 -22.79 -3.69 21.41
C PRO A 23 -22.75 -3.59 19.88
N PRO A 24 -23.91 -3.58 19.21
CA PRO A 24 -23.97 -3.54 17.73
C PRO A 24 -23.23 -2.33 17.16
N ALA A 25 -23.18 -1.22 17.90
CA ALA A 25 -22.38 -0.05 17.55
C ALA A 25 -20.87 -0.34 17.45
N LEU A 26 -20.32 -1.24 18.28
CA LEU A 26 -18.91 -1.62 18.23
C LEU A 26 -18.61 -2.52 17.02
N LEU A 27 -19.57 -3.38 16.64
CA LEU A 27 -19.47 -4.19 15.42
C LEU A 27 -19.53 -3.31 14.16
N ILE A 28 -20.41 -2.30 14.14
CA ILE A 28 -20.51 -1.34 13.02
C ILE A 28 -19.26 -0.47 12.94
N ALA A 29 -18.75 0.01 14.07
CA ALA A 29 -17.51 0.80 14.10
C ALA A 29 -16.31 -0.03 13.59
N ALA A 30 -16.19 -1.29 13.99
CA ALA A 30 -15.14 -2.18 13.49
C ALA A 30 -15.27 -2.47 11.99
N ALA A 31 -16.49 -2.60 11.46
CA ALA A 31 -16.73 -2.78 10.04
C ALA A 31 -16.38 -1.52 9.20
N ALA A 32 -16.47 -0.33 9.79
CA ALA A 32 -16.12 0.91 9.11
C ALA A 32 -14.61 1.16 8.95
N LEU A 33 -13.76 0.44 9.70
CA LEU A 33 -12.29 0.56 9.63
C LEU A 33 -11.63 -0.45 8.65
N GLN A 34 -12.38 -1.00 7.71
CA GLN A 34 -11.79 -1.92 6.74
C GLN A 34 -10.77 -1.19 5.84
N PRO A 35 -9.51 -1.67 5.74
CA PRO A 35 -8.56 -1.10 4.81
C PRO A 35 -9.05 -1.31 3.39
N LEU A 36 -9.26 -0.22 2.66
CA LEU A 36 -9.52 -0.25 1.22
C LEU A 36 -8.27 -0.83 0.55
N THR A 37 -8.36 -2.10 0.15
CA THR A 37 -7.28 -2.76 -0.59
C THR A 37 -7.31 -2.31 -2.04
N THR A 38 -6.60 -1.25 -2.37
CA THR A 38 -6.32 -0.92 -3.77
C THR A 38 -5.25 -1.86 -4.28
N ALA A 39 -5.62 -2.72 -5.24
CA ALA A 39 -4.66 -3.51 -6.00
C ALA A 39 -3.88 -2.58 -6.95
N ALA A 40 -2.83 -1.94 -6.42
CA ALA A 40 -1.88 -1.21 -7.25
C ALA A 40 -1.01 -2.22 -7.99
N ALA A 41 -1.02 -2.19 -9.32
CA ALA A 41 -0.04 -2.92 -10.10
C ALA A 41 1.37 -2.45 -9.69
N PRO A 42 2.37 -3.35 -9.62
CA PRO A 42 3.74 -2.96 -9.31
C PRO A 42 4.20 -1.94 -10.34
N ALA A 43 4.68 -0.78 -9.86
CA ALA A 43 5.02 0.32 -10.74
C ALA A 43 6.19 -0.05 -11.68
N PRO A 44 6.13 0.37 -12.96
CA PRO A 44 7.15 0.06 -13.93
C PRO A 44 8.50 0.70 -13.59
N TRP A 45 9.58 0.02 -13.97
CA TRP A 45 10.94 0.53 -13.86
C TRP A 45 11.39 1.20 -15.16
N TYR A 46 12.16 2.27 -15.06
CA TYR A 46 12.68 3.01 -16.22
C TYR A 46 14.19 3.22 -16.12
N GLN A 47 14.84 3.34 -17.27
CA GLN A 47 16.23 3.79 -17.33
C GLN A 47 16.27 5.32 -17.29
N TRP A 48 17.10 5.83 -16.38
CA TRP A 48 17.37 7.25 -16.19
C TRP A 48 18.82 7.50 -16.50
N ARG A 49 19.09 8.46 -17.37
CA ARG A 49 20.43 8.91 -17.71
C ARG A 49 20.69 10.28 -17.10
N SER A 50 21.79 10.42 -16.40
CA SER A 50 22.22 11.71 -15.86
C SER A 50 22.73 12.60 -16.98
N LYS A 51 22.24 13.84 -17.04
CA LYS A 51 22.73 14.88 -17.95
C LYS A 51 24.16 15.33 -17.62
N LEU A 52 24.58 15.17 -16.36
CA LEU A 52 25.83 15.75 -15.84
C LEU A 52 27.04 14.84 -16.07
N ASN A 53 26.85 13.54 -15.89
CA ASN A 53 27.94 12.56 -15.90
C ASN A 53 27.65 11.35 -16.79
N ASN A 54 26.56 11.39 -17.56
CA ASN A 54 26.15 10.33 -18.47
C ASN A 54 25.99 8.95 -17.81
N GLN A 55 25.82 8.88 -16.48
CA GLN A 55 25.53 7.64 -15.77
C GLN A 55 24.09 7.22 -16.04
N THR A 56 23.88 5.93 -16.28
CA THR A 56 22.53 5.35 -16.44
C THR A 56 22.20 4.48 -15.24
N ILE A 57 21.02 4.69 -14.64
CA ILE A 57 20.51 3.89 -13.53
C ILE A 57 19.08 3.42 -13.82
N CYS A 58 18.65 2.37 -13.12
CA CYS A 58 17.29 1.86 -13.20
C CYS A 58 16.50 2.28 -11.95
N ALA A 59 15.41 3.03 -12.15
CA ALA A 59 14.58 3.51 -11.05
C ALA A 59 13.11 3.67 -11.50
N GLN A 60 12.17 3.47 -10.56
CA GLN A 60 10.73 3.68 -10.82
C GLN A 60 10.41 5.17 -11.03
N ALA A 61 11.08 6.05 -10.28
CA ALA A 61 10.89 7.50 -10.32
C ALA A 61 12.22 8.23 -10.60
N SER A 62 12.16 9.52 -10.95
CA SER A 62 13.34 10.33 -11.20
C SER A 62 14.20 10.40 -9.93
N PRO A 63 15.52 10.13 -10.01
CA PRO A 63 16.42 10.25 -8.85
C PRO A 63 16.62 11.70 -8.38
N GLY A 64 16.32 12.68 -9.23
CA GLY A 64 16.44 14.10 -8.90
C GLY A 64 16.60 14.99 -10.14
N PRO A 65 16.88 16.28 -9.95
CA PRO A 65 17.20 17.20 -11.04
C PRO A 65 18.41 16.71 -11.85
N GLY A 66 18.36 16.90 -13.16
CA GLY A 66 19.45 16.48 -14.04
C GLY A 66 19.44 15.00 -14.45
N TRP A 67 18.36 14.27 -14.16
CA TRP A 67 18.12 12.93 -14.72
C TRP A 67 17.05 13.00 -15.81
N GLU A 68 17.32 12.36 -16.95
CA GLU A 68 16.37 12.20 -18.04
C GLU A 68 15.99 10.74 -18.19
N ARG A 69 14.68 10.48 -18.34
CA ARG A 69 14.20 9.15 -18.67
C ARG A 69 14.54 8.83 -20.12
N GLU A 70 15.18 7.69 -20.36
CA GLU A 70 15.44 7.19 -21.71
C GLU A 70 14.12 6.75 -22.37
N ARG A 71 13.48 7.64 -23.15
CA ARG A 71 12.17 7.36 -23.80
C ARG A 71 12.20 6.21 -24.81
N ASN A 72 13.37 5.89 -25.36
CA ASN A 72 13.53 4.81 -26.35
C ASN A 72 13.68 3.42 -25.71
N ARG A 73 13.58 3.31 -24.38
CA ARG A 73 13.81 2.07 -23.61
C ARG A 73 12.74 1.86 -22.54
N GLY A 74 12.41 0.59 -22.29
CA GLY A 74 11.43 0.22 -21.25
C GLY A 74 9.99 0.59 -21.61
N PRO A 75 9.03 0.43 -20.69
CA PRO A 75 9.19 0.11 -19.26
C PRO A 75 9.69 -1.32 -18.96
N TYR A 76 10.26 -1.51 -17.77
CA TYR A 76 10.84 -2.78 -17.29
C TYR A 76 10.09 -3.33 -16.07
N THR A 77 10.16 -4.65 -15.90
CA THR A 77 9.55 -5.37 -14.76
C THR A 77 10.35 -5.26 -13.47
N GLY A 78 11.68 -5.10 -13.55
CA GLY A 78 12.59 -5.22 -12.41
C GLY A 78 13.55 -4.05 -12.27
N ASN A 79 14.12 -3.94 -11.08
CA ASN A 79 15.05 -2.89 -10.66
C ASN A 79 16.42 -2.91 -11.34
N ARG A 80 16.70 -3.93 -12.16
CA ARG A 80 17.92 -4.02 -12.98
C ARG A 80 17.66 -3.61 -14.43
N CYS A 81 16.41 -3.32 -14.80
CA CYS A 81 16.01 -3.00 -16.16
C CYS A 81 16.46 -4.09 -17.17
N ASP A 82 16.46 -5.36 -16.76
CA ASP A 82 16.90 -6.51 -17.56
C ASP A 82 15.78 -7.08 -18.44
N ARG A 83 14.52 -6.96 -17.99
CA ARG A 83 13.35 -7.53 -18.67
C ARG A 83 12.27 -6.48 -18.90
N LEU A 84 11.91 -6.29 -20.17
CA LEU A 84 10.80 -5.42 -20.58
C LEU A 84 9.49 -5.87 -19.95
N LEU A 85 8.67 -4.87 -19.60
CA LEU A 85 7.32 -5.09 -19.11
C LEU A 85 6.44 -5.61 -20.26
N PRO A 86 5.75 -6.75 -20.09
CA PRO A 86 4.84 -7.24 -21.11
C PRO A 86 3.73 -6.22 -21.41
N PRO A 87 3.27 -6.09 -22.67
CA PRO A 87 2.31 -5.06 -23.08
C PRO A 87 0.99 -5.13 -22.32
N HIS A 88 0.51 -6.33 -21.97
CA HIS A 88 -0.71 -6.52 -21.18
C HIS A 88 -0.59 -6.05 -19.72
N LYS A 89 0.63 -5.76 -19.24
CA LYS A 89 0.89 -5.17 -17.91
C LYS A 89 1.25 -3.69 -18.00
N LEU A 90 1.27 -3.11 -19.19
CA LEU A 90 1.48 -1.68 -19.36
C LEU A 90 0.30 -0.95 -18.71
N PRO A 91 0.54 0.12 -17.91
CA PRO A 91 -0.56 0.95 -17.45
C PRO A 91 -1.34 1.44 -18.66
N ALA A 92 -2.67 1.37 -18.58
CA ALA A 92 -3.55 1.84 -19.64
C ALA A 92 -3.15 3.28 -20.00
N GLN A 93 -2.75 3.50 -21.25
CA GLN A 93 -2.51 4.86 -21.74
C GLN A 93 -3.84 5.62 -21.63
N PRO A 94 -3.87 6.83 -21.03
CA PRO A 94 -5.05 7.67 -21.12
C PRO A 94 -5.37 7.92 -22.61
N PRO A 95 -6.65 8.02 -22.97
CA PRO A 95 -7.03 8.20 -24.36
C PRO A 95 -6.43 9.52 -24.91
N PRO A 96 -6.06 9.55 -26.20
CA PRO A 96 -5.20 10.59 -26.78
C PRO A 96 -5.79 12.02 -26.69
N ASP A 97 -7.09 12.15 -26.49
CA ASP A 97 -7.81 13.42 -26.27
C ASP A 97 -7.53 14.08 -24.91
N ARG A 98 -6.88 13.39 -23.96
CA ARG A 98 -6.56 13.93 -22.62
C ARG A 98 -5.12 14.46 -22.46
N VAL A 99 -4.35 14.63 -23.53
CA VAL A 99 -3.05 15.30 -23.43
C VAL A 99 -3.28 16.77 -23.09
N ALA A 100 -3.16 17.11 -21.80
CA ALA A 100 -3.24 18.50 -21.33
C ALA A 100 -2.16 19.34 -22.05
N PRO A 101 -2.51 20.48 -22.66
CA PRO A 101 -1.53 21.36 -23.28
C PRO A 101 -0.59 21.88 -22.18
N GLY A 102 0.65 21.39 -22.17
CA GLY A 102 1.63 21.75 -21.15
C GLY A 102 2.76 20.73 -20.92
N GLN A 103 2.68 19.52 -21.46
CA GLN A 103 3.79 18.54 -21.40
C GLN A 103 4.64 18.55 -22.68
N GLY A 104 5.18 19.72 -23.00
CA GLY A 104 6.24 19.88 -23.99
C GLY A 104 7.29 20.80 -23.41
N SER A 105 8.45 20.25 -23.07
CA SER A 105 9.68 20.99 -22.78
C SER A 105 10.82 20.31 -23.53
#